data_AF-A0A914D8Z2-F1
#
_entry.id   AF-A0A914D8Z2-F1
#
_cell.length_a   1.000
_cell.length_b   1.000
_cell.length_c   1.000
_cell.angle_alpha   90.00
_cell.angle_beta   90.00
_cell.angle_gamma   90.00
#
_symmetry.space_group_name_H-M   'P 1'
#
loop_
_entity.id
_entity.type
_entity.pdbx_description
1 polymer ?
#
loop_
_entity_poly.entity_id
_entity_poly.type
_entity_poly.pdbx_seq_one_letter_code
_entity_poly.pdbx_strand_id
1 'polypeptide(L)'
;MQERFGRYGLKSEVDVRKLWPTIEEIEELNALRLYRKATDAIEIAAKAQKMEKEKKLKKLADVEKNFASYPAKLQAYEESSKKVDEQAVSKEKKNESRVLEVQAYFGYWIDPKDPRFETMMKQKEAEEKKKTKLVKRQEVTAKKKLSAEQSLTEKPKES
;
A
#
# COMPACT_ATOMS: atom_id res chain seq x y z
N MET A 1 52.10 -41.14 32.01
CA MET A 1 53.34 -41.76 31.46
C MET A 1 54.17 -40.75 30.68
N GLN A 2 53.55 -40.00 29.76
CA GLN A 2 54.16 -38.87 29.03
C GLN A 2 54.76 -37.80 29.96
N GLU A 3 54.09 -37.45 31.07
CA GLU A 3 54.61 -36.46 32.03
C GLU A 3 55.92 -36.88 32.70
N ARG A 4 56.10 -38.18 32.99
CA ARG A 4 57.36 -38.70 33.57
C ARG A 4 58.49 -38.67 32.55
N PHE A 5 58.18 -38.99 31.28
CA PHE A 5 59.14 -38.87 30.19
C PHE A 5 59.51 -37.40 29.92
N GLY A 6 58.56 -36.46 30.00
CA GLY A 6 58.85 -35.03 29.86
C GLY A 6 59.74 -34.45 30.96
N ARG A 7 59.68 -35.00 32.18
CA ARG A 7 60.50 -34.55 33.33
C ARG A 7 61.88 -35.21 33.41
N TYR A 8 61.98 -36.50 33.12
CA TYR A 8 63.19 -37.30 33.36
C TYR A 8 63.83 -37.84 32.07
N GLY A 9 63.23 -37.60 30.90
CA GLY A 9 63.75 -38.01 29.60
C GLY A 9 63.93 -39.51 29.49
N LEU A 10 65.03 -39.93 28.83
CA LEU A 10 65.38 -41.35 28.63
C LEU A 10 65.65 -42.11 29.94
N LYS A 11 65.93 -41.42 31.06
CA LYS A 11 66.11 -42.05 32.37
C LYS A 11 64.80 -42.58 32.97
N SER A 12 63.66 -42.26 32.36
CA SER A 12 62.34 -42.69 32.83
C SER A 12 61.92 -44.09 32.38
N GLU A 13 62.76 -44.78 31.59
CA GLU A 13 62.50 -46.13 31.03
C GLU A 13 61.14 -46.29 30.32
N VAL A 14 60.53 -45.18 29.91
CA VAL A 14 59.26 -45.17 29.18
C VAL A 14 59.51 -45.49 27.72
N ASP A 15 58.78 -46.47 27.19
CA ASP A 15 58.76 -46.78 25.75
C ASP A 15 58.37 -45.56 24.91
N VAL A 16 59.33 -45.06 24.12
CA VAL A 16 59.14 -43.87 23.26
C VAL A 16 58.02 -44.06 22.24
N ARG A 17 57.76 -45.30 21.82
CA ARG A 17 56.70 -45.65 20.85
C ARG A 17 55.29 -45.38 21.39
N LYS A 18 55.08 -45.45 22.70
CA LYS A 18 53.78 -45.21 23.36
C LYS A 18 53.50 -43.73 23.60
N LEU A 19 54.44 -42.84 23.28
CA LEU A 19 54.27 -41.39 23.43
C LEU A 19 53.50 -40.78 22.26
N TRP A 20 53.62 -41.38 21.08
CA TRP A 20 52.90 -40.97 19.88
C TRP A 20 51.46 -41.48 19.95
N PRO A 21 50.50 -40.68 19.45
CA PRO A 21 49.12 -41.11 19.38
C PRO A 21 48.98 -42.37 18.54
N THR A 22 48.00 -43.20 18.89
CA THR A 22 47.69 -44.40 18.13
C THR A 22 47.03 -44.05 16.79
N ILE A 23 47.01 -45.01 15.86
CA ILE A 23 46.38 -44.80 14.54
C ILE A 23 44.89 -44.47 14.72
N GLU A 24 44.21 -45.14 15.65
CA GLU A 24 42.81 -44.89 16.00
C GLU A 24 42.61 -43.44 16.48
N GLU A 25 43.45 -42.95 17.39
CA GLU A 25 43.41 -41.56 17.87
C GLU A 25 43.66 -40.54 16.74
N ILE A 26 44.56 -40.85 15.79
CA ILE A 26 44.83 -39.99 14.63
C ILE A 26 43.61 -39.95 13.69
N GLU A 27 42.97 -41.10 13.46
CA GLU A 27 41.77 -41.20 12.63
C GLU A 27 40.59 -40.46 13.25
N GLU A 28 40.39 -40.57 14.57
CA GLU A 28 39.40 -39.80 15.32
C GLU A 28 39.65 -38.29 15.20
N LEU A 29 40.89 -37.84 15.40
CA LEU A 29 41.27 -36.43 15.23
C LEU A 29 41.02 -35.91 13.80
N ASN A 30 41.30 -36.73 12.80
CA ASN A 30 41.02 -36.40 11.40
C ASN A 30 39.51 -36.38 11.10
N ALA A 31 38.74 -37.28 11.72
CA ALA A 31 37.29 -37.35 11.57
C ALA A 31 36.57 -36.12 12.15
N LEU A 32 37.13 -35.50 13.20
CA LEU A 32 36.62 -34.24 13.75
C LEU A 32 36.67 -33.06 12.76
N ARG A 33 37.47 -33.16 11.67
CA ARG A 33 37.56 -32.17 10.58
C ARG A 33 37.70 -30.71 11.04
N LEU A 34 38.39 -30.50 12.18
CA LEU A 34 38.63 -29.18 12.76
C LEU A 34 39.46 -28.30 11.84
N TYR A 35 40.33 -28.92 11.04
CA TYR A 35 41.22 -28.25 10.10
C TYR A 35 40.79 -28.52 8.67
N ARG A 36 40.92 -27.50 7.82
CA ARG A 36 40.69 -27.59 6.37
C ARG A 36 41.96 -27.20 5.65
N LYS A 37 42.11 -27.70 4.42
CA LYS A 37 43.17 -27.24 3.54
C LYS A 37 42.93 -25.77 3.20
N ALA A 38 44.02 -24.99 3.13
CA ALA A 38 43.93 -23.57 2.81
C ALA A 38 43.26 -23.32 1.45
N THR A 39 43.51 -24.18 0.45
CA THR A 39 42.88 -24.14 -0.87
C THR A 39 41.36 -24.19 -0.79
N ASP A 40 40.82 -25.12 -0.01
CA ASP A 40 39.38 -25.34 0.11
C ASP A 40 38.71 -24.15 0.80
N ALA A 41 39.39 -23.57 1.80
CA ALA A 41 38.90 -22.37 2.48
C ALA A 41 38.84 -21.16 1.54
N ILE A 42 39.85 -20.97 0.69
CA ILE A 42 39.89 -19.89 -0.31
C ILE A 42 38.76 -20.06 -1.33
N GLU A 43 38.53 -21.28 -1.83
CA GLU A 43 37.44 -21.55 -2.76
C GLU A 43 36.06 -21.26 -2.16
N ILE A 44 35.84 -21.67 -0.91
CA ILE A 44 34.59 -21.41 -0.19
C ILE A 44 34.38 -19.91 -0.03
N ALA A 45 35.42 -19.18 0.40
CA ALA A 45 35.36 -17.73 0.55
C ALA A 45 35.07 -17.03 -0.79
N ALA A 46 35.72 -17.44 -1.87
CA ALA A 46 35.49 -16.89 -3.20
C ALA A 46 34.05 -17.14 -3.69
N LYS A 47 33.52 -18.34 -3.47
CA LYS A 47 32.11 -18.69 -3.77
C LYS A 47 31.15 -17.82 -2.96
N ALA A 48 31.39 -17.68 -1.66
CA ALA A 48 30.56 -16.84 -0.79
C ALA A 48 30.56 -15.37 -1.25
N GLN A 49 31.74 -14.81 -1.58
CA GLN A 49 31.85 -13.44 -2.08
C GLN A 49 31.11 -13.23 -3.41
N LYS A 50 31.19 -14.19 -4.35
CA LYS A 50 30.44 -14.12 -5.62
C LYS A 50 28.93 -14.09 -5.36
N MET A 51 28.44 -14.98 -4.52
CA MET A 51 27.02 -15.05 -4.15
C MET A 51 26.54 -13.75 -3.49
N GLU A 52 27.35 -13.14 -2.61
CA GLU A 52 27.01 -11.84 -2.02
C GLU A 52 26.98 -10.71 -3.05
N LYS A 53 27.95 -10.66 -3.96
CA LYS A 53 27.99 -9.66 -5.03
C LYS A 53 26.76 -9.78 -5.93
N GLU A 54 26.40 -10.99 -6.34
CA GLU A 54 25.18 -11.22 -7.14
C GLU A 54 23.92 -10.80 -6.41
N LYS A 55 23.79 -11.10 -5.11
CA LYS A 55 22.66 -10.64 -4.29
C LYS A 55 22.60 -9.12 -4.21
N LYS A 56 23.74 -8.44 -4.05
CA LYS A 56 23.82 -6.98 -4.02
C LYS A 56 23.41 -6.38 -5.37
N LEU A 57 23.89 -6.94 -6.48
CA LEU A 57 23.54 -6.49 -7.83
C LEU A 57 22.05 -6.68 -8.13
N LYS A 58 21.45 -7.82 -7.75
CA LYS A 58 20.00 -8.05 -7.88
C LYS A 58 19.19 -7.02 -7.11
N LYS A 59 19.55 -6.79 -5.84
CA LYS A 59 18.90 -5.75 -5.02
C LYS A 59 19.01 -4.37 -5.64
N LEU A 60 20.17 -4.02 -6.18
CA LEU A 60 20.39 -2.73 -6.83
C LEU A 60 19.49 -2.57 -8.07
N ALA A 61 19.43 -3.60 -8.91
CA ALA A 61 18.55 -3.60 -10.09
C ALA A 61 17.05 -3.50 -9.73
N ASP A 62 16.62 -4.14 -8.65
CA ASP A 62 15.23 -4.03 -8.16
C ASP A 62 14.95 -2.62 -7.62
N VAL A 63 15.91 -2.02 -6.92
CA VAL A 63 15.83 -0.64 -6.44
C VAL A 63 15.75 0.35 -7.61
N GLU A 64 16.58 0.19 -8.65
CA GLU A 64 16.53 1.03 -9.85
C GLU A 64 15.18 0.97 -10.57
N LYS A 65 14.62 -0.24 -10.74
CA LYS A 65 13.27 -0.41 -11.30
C LYS A 65 12.21 0.29 -10.46
N ASN A 66 12.32 0.18 -9.13
CA ASN A 66 11.39 0.84 -8.23
C ASN A 66 11.52 2.36 -8.31
N PHE A 67 12.74 2.90 -8.35
CA PHE A 67 13.02 4.33 -8.56
C PHE A 67 12.44 4.84 -9.87
N ALA A 68 12.58 4.09 -10.97
CA ALA A 68 11.98 4.47 -12.25
C ALA A 68 10.44 4.55 -12.18
N SER A 69 9.80 3.65 -11.42
CA SER A 69 8.34 3.64 -11.21
C SER A 69 7.85 4.62 -10.14
N TYR A 70 8.75 5.14 -9.30
CA TYR A 70 8.42 5.98 -8.16
C TYR A 70 7.69 7.28 -8.50
N PRO A 71 8.11 8.10 -9.50
CA PRO A 71 7.42 9.36 -9.78
C PRO A 71 5.97 9.16 -10.21
N ALA A 72 5.68 8.13 -11.02
CA ALA A 72 4.32 7.81 -11.43
C ALA A 72 3.44 7.39 -10.24
N LYS A 73 3.99 6.59 -9.31
CA LYS A 73 3.29 6.19 -8.08
C LYS A 73 3.04 7.38 -7.15
N LEU A 74 4.00 8.30 -7.05
CA LEU A 74 3.87 9.51 -6.25
C LEU A 74 2.75 10.40 -6.77
N GLN A 75 2.70 10.64 -8.09
CA GLN A 75 1.62 11.40 -8.72
C GLN A 75 0.25 10.78 -8.47
N ALA A 76 0.12 9.46 -8.67
CA ALA A 76 -1.12 8.74 -8.40
C ALA A 76 -1.56 8.86 -6.92
N TYR A 77 -0.59 8.81 -6.00
CA TYR A 77 -0.86 8.98 -4.57
C TYR A 77 -1.32 10.41 -4.23
N GLU A 78 -0.64 11.43 -4.78
CA GLU A 78 -1.02 12.83 -4.59
C GLU A 78 -2.43 13.12 -5.14
N GLU A 79 -2.75 12.60 -6.33
CA GLU A 79 -4.08 12.71 -6.92
C GLU A 79 -5.14 12.01 -6.06
N SER A 80 -4.83 10.82 -5.53
CA SER A 80 -5.74 10.11 -4.65
C SER A 80 -5.98 10.85 -3.34
N SER A 81 -4.93 11.47 -2.77
CA SER A 81 -5.02 12.24 -1.53
C SER A 81 -5.85 13.50 -1.74
N LYS A 82 -5.60 14.25 -2.81
CA LYS A 82 -6.41 15.42 -3.19
C LYS A 82 -7.88 15.07 -3.38
N LYS A 83 -8.19 13.94 -4.05
CA LYS A 83 -9.57 13.47 -4.22
C LYS A 83 -10.23 13.12 -2.88
N VAL A 84 -9.49 12.52 -1.95
CA VAL A 84 -10.01 12.23 -0.60
C VAL A 84 -10.30 13.52 0.17
N ASP A 85 -9.39 14.49 0.11
CA ASP A 85 -9.56 15.78 0.77
C ASP A 85 -10.73 16.57 0.16
N GLU A 86 -10.82 16.64 -1.17
CA GLU A 86 -11.95 17.27 -1.87
C GLU A 86 -13.28 16.60 -1.53
N GLN A 87 -13.31 15.27 -1.44
CA GLN A 87 -14.50 14.54 -1.02
C GLN A 87 -14.86 14.80 0.44
N ALA A 88 -13.87 14.90 1.35
CA ALA A 88 -14.09 15.22 2.74
C ALA A 88 -14.67 16.64 2.89
N VAL A 89 -14.03 17.63 2.28
CA VAL A 89 -14.48 19.03 2.27
C VAL A 89 -15.87 19.16 1.62
N SER A 90 -16.15 18.43 0.54
CA SER A 90 -17.48 18.42 -0.08
C SER A 90 -18.54 17.83 0.84
N LYS A 91 -18.22 16.77 1.58
CA LYS A 91 -19.14 16.15 2.55
C LYS A 91 -19.39 17.10 3.74
N GLU A 92 -18.36 17.74 4.26
CA GLU A 92 -18.47 18.72 5.33
C GLU A 92 -19.34 19.91 4.91
N LYS A 93 -19.06 20.54 3.76
CA LYS A 93 -19.87 21.64 3.22
C LYS A 93 -21.33 21.25 3.01
N LYS A 94 -21.60 20.04 2.52
CA LYS A 94 -22.97 19.51 2.37
C LYS A 94 -23.65 19.34 3.72
N ASN A 95 -22.94 18.83 4.71
CA ASN A 95 -23.47 18.66 6.06
C ASN A 95 -23.75 20.01 6.73
N GLU A 96 -22.83 20.97 6.63
CA GLU A 96 -22.99 22.33 7.13
C GLU A 96 -24.19 23.04 6.50
N SER A 97 -24.28 23.00 5.16
CA SER A 97 -25.41 23.59 4.43
C SER A 97 -26.73 22.97 4.88
N ARG A 98 -26.75 21.64 5.07
CA ARG A 98 -27.93 20.92 5.56
C ARG A 98 -28.32 21.31 6.99
N VAL A 99 -27.34 21.52 7.88
CA VAL A 99 -27.59 21.97 9.25
C VAL A 99 -28.12 23.41 9.27
N LEU A 100 -27.53 24.31 8.48
CA LEU A 100 -27.95 25.71 8.38
C LEU A 100 -29.38 25.85 7.83
N GLU A 101 -29.75 25.06 6.83
CA GLU A 101 -31.12 25.06 6.29
C GLU A 101 -32.16 24.63 7.33
N VAL A 102 -31.84 23.60 8.12
CA VAL A 102 -32.71 23.15 9.21
C VAL A 102 -32.80 24.21 10.31
N GLN A 103 -31.67 24.81 10.68
CA GLN A 103 -31.65 25.89 11.66
C GLN A 103 -32.47 27.10 11.20
N ALA A 104 -32.39 27.49 9.91
CA ALA A 104 -33.18 28.59 9.37
C ALA A 104 -34.69 28.31 9.39
N TYR A 105 -35.09 27.04 9.25
CA TYR A 105 -36.51 26.64 9.30
C TYR A 105 -37.06 26.56 10.72
N PHE A 106 -36.30 25.98 11.65
CA PHE A 106 -36.77 25.79 13.03
C PHE A 106 -36.43 26.96 13.97
N GLY A 107 -35.45 27.79 13.62
CA GLY A 107 -35.02 28.95 14.43
C GLY A 107 -34.13 28.60 15.63
N TYR A 108 -33.81 27.33 15.84
CA TYR A 108 -32.90 26.84 16.88
C TYR A 108 -32.03 25.71 16.34
N TRP A 109 -30.91 25.45 17.02
CA TRP A 109 -29.97 24.40 16.63
C TRP A 109 -30.55 23.02 16.95
N ILE A 110 -30.54 22.12 15.96
CA ILE A 110 -31.06 20.74 16.05
C ILE A 110 -29.96 19.79 15.59
N ASP A 111 -29.76 18.72 16.34
CA ASP A 111 -28.78 17.70 16.01
C ASP A 111 -29.16 16.94 14.72
N PRO A 112 -28.20 16.66 13.81
CA PRO A 112 -28.46 15.90 12.58
C PRO A 112 -28.99 14.47 12.78
N LYS A 113 -28.90 13.94 14.00
CA LYS A 113 -29.37 12.60 14.39
C LYS A 113 -30.79 12.62 14.96
N ASP A 114 -31.41 13.78 15.12
CA ASP A 114 -32.77 13.90 15.63
C ASP A 114 -33.79 13.41 14.58
N PRO A 115 -34.78 12.58 14.95
CA PRO A 115 -35.89 12.19 14.06
C PRO A 115 -36.59 13.37 13.35
N ARG A 116 -36.65 14.55 13.98
CA ARG A 116 -37.23 15.77 13.39
C ARG A 116 -36.48 16.22 12.14
N PHE A 117 -35.16 16.10 12.15
CA PHE A 117 -34.30 16.43 11.01
C PHE A 117 -34.63 15.54 9.79
N GLU A 118 -34.79 14.22 10.01
CA GLU A 118 -35.17 13.30 8.93
C GLU A 118 -36.54 13.59 8.35
N THR A 119 -37.52 13.90 9.20
CA THR A 119 -38.90 14.17 8.74
C THR A 119 -38.97 15.42 7.86
N MET A 120 -38.25 16.48 8.22
CA MET A 120 -38.20 17.72 7.43
C MET A 120 -37.51 17.51 6.09
N MET A 121 -36.38 16.77 6.07
CA MET A 121 -35.67 16.44 4.84
C MET A 121 -36.55 15.63 3.87
N LYS A 122 -37.32 14.66 4.37
CA LYS A 122 -38.27 13.89 3.54
C LYS A 122 -39.37 14.78 2.94
N GLN A 123 -39.86 15.77 3.68
CA GLN A 123 -40.85 16.73 3.18
C GLN A 123 -40.26 17.63 2.09
N LYS A 124 -39.04 18.16 2.29
CA LYS A 124 -38.33 18.98 1.30
C LYS A 124 -38.01 18.23 0.01
N GLU A 125 -37.50 17.00 0.10
CA GLU A 125 -37.27 16.18 -1.09
C GLU A 125 -38.56 15.92 -1.87
N ALA A 126 -39.69 15.75 -1.17
CA ALA A 126 -41.00 15.60 -1.81
C ALA A 126 -41.45 16.90 -2.50
N GLU A 127 -41.19 18.06 -1.90
CA GLU A 127 -41.48 19.37 -2.49
C GLU A 127 -40.60 19.66 -3.71
N GLU A 128 -39.30 19.35 -3.67
CA GLU A 128 -38.39 19.53 -4.81
C GLU A 128 -38.71 18.56 -5.95
N LYS A 129 -39.05 17.30 -5.64
CA LYS A 129 -39.56 16.34 -6.64
C LYS A 129 -40.86 16.83 -7.28
N LYS A 130 -41.72 17.53 -6.54
CA LYS A 130 -42.93 18.15 -7.09
C LYS A 130 -42.60 19.37 -7.96
N LYS A 131 -41.72 20.27 -7.49
CA LYS A 131 -41.28 21.47 -8.24
C LYS A 131 -40.58 21.11 -9.54
N THR A 132 -39.64 20.16 -9.53
CA THR A 132 -38.95 19.68 -10.75
C THR A 132 -39.91 19.01 -11.74
N LYS A 133 -40.90 18.25 -11.27
CA LYS A 133 -41.96 17.70 -12.14
C LYS A 133 -42.83 18.79 -12.74
N LEU A 134 -43.13 19.85 -11.99
CA LEU A 134 -43.92 20.99 -12.48
C LEU A 134 -43.13 21.82 -13.49
N VAL A 135 -41.85 22.12 -13.23
CA VAL A 135 -40.97 22.82 -14.18
C VAL A 135 -40.80 22.02 -15.47
N LYS A 136 -40.53 20.71 -15.38
CA LYS A 136 -40.49 19.82 -16.56
C LYS A 136 -41.80 19.81 -17.35
N ARG A 137 -42.95 19.81 -16.66
CA ARG A 137 -44.26 19.92 -17.33
C ARG A 137 -44.44 21.29 -18.00
N GLN A 138 -44.04 22.37 -17.33
CA GLN A 138 -44.13 23.73 -17.87
C GLN A 138 -43.24 23.92 -19.10
N GLU A 139 -42.00 23.43 -19.09
CA GLU A 139 -41.10 23.44 -20.25
C GLU A 139 -41.66 22.66 -21.44
N VAL A 140 -42.26 21.48 -21.19
CA VAL A 140 -42.91 20.70 -22.24
C VAL A 140 -44.13 21.43 -22.81
N THR A 141 -44.93 22.09 -21.96
CA THR A 141 -46.07 22.88 -22.43
C THR A 141 -45.65 24.15 -23.17
N ALA A 142 -44.57 24.81 -22.75
CA ALA A 142 -44.04 26.00 -23.43
C ALA A 142 -43.46 25.64 -24.80
N LYS A 143 -42.71 24.53 -24.91
CA LYS A 143 -42.22 24.00 -26.20
C LYS A 143 -43.35 23.63 -27.15
N LYS A 144 -44.45 23.05 -26.65
CA LYS A 144 -45.64 22.74 -27.45
C LYS A 144 -46.40 23.98 -27.94
N LYS A 145 -46.47 25.03 -27.12
CA LYS A 145 -47.08 26.31 -27.51
C LYS A 145 -46.25 27.04 -28.57
N LEU A 146 -44.93 27.05 -28.41
CA LEU A 146 -44.01 27.63 -29.40
C LEU A 146 -44.04 26.90 -30.75
N SER A 147 -44.12 25.56 -30.76
CA SER A 147 -44.29 24.80 -32.01
C SER A 147 -45.67 24.99 -32.66
N ALA A 148 -46.71 25.28 -31.87
CA ALA A 148 -48.06 25.54 -32.39
C ALA A 148 -48.17 26.95 -32.99
N GLU A 149 -47.53 27.96 -32.39
CA GLU A 149 -47.44 29.32 -32.96
C GLU A 149 -46.63 29.33 -34.26
N GLN A 150 -45.53 28.58 -34.35
CA GLN A 150 -44.76 28.44 -35.59
C GLN A 150 -45.55 27.76 -36.72
N SER A 151 -46.47 26.84 -36.40
CA SER A 151 -47.35 26.21 -37.39
C SER A 151 -48.55 27.06 -37.83
N LEU A 152 -48.86 28.15 -37.12
CA LEU A 152 -49.93 29.12 -37.48
C LEU A 152 -49.39 30.29 -38.32
N THR A 153 -48.07 30.53 -38.32
CA THR A 153 -47.41 31.53 -39.15
C THR A 153 -46.95 31.03 -40.53
N GLU A 154 -46.96 29.72 -40.77
CA GLU A 154 -46.60 29.11 -42.06
C GLU A 154 -47.81 28.38 -42.70
N LYS A 155 -48.51 29.11 -43.59
CA LYS A 155 -49.46 28.69 -44.68
C LYS A 155 -50.91 29.20 -44.54
N PRO A 156 -51.53 29.70 -45.63
CA PRO A 156 -50.97 30.51 -46.72
C PRO A 156 -51.83 31.74 -47.08
N LYS A 157 -51.19 32.81 -47.57
CA LYS A 157 -51.82 33.82 -48.44
C LYS A 157 -51.69 33.33 -49.89
N GLU A 158 -52.67 32.60 -50.38
CA GLU A 158 -52.86 32.35 -51.81
C GLU A 158 -54.36 32.27 -52.10
N SER A 159 -54.91 33.37 -52.65
CA SER A 159 -55.93 33.48 -53.70
C SER A 159 -56.43 34.92 -53.75
#